data_AF-A0A3B4FBI6-F1
#
_entry.id   AF-A0A3B4FBI6-F1
#
_cell.length_a   1.000
_cell.length_b   1.000
_cell.length_c   1.000
_cell.angle_alpha   90.00
_cell.angle_beta   90.00
_cell.angle_gamma   90.00
#
_symmetry.space_group_name_H-M   'P 1'
#
loop_
_entity.id
_entity.type
_entity.pdbx_description
1 polymer ?
#
loop_
_entity_poly.entity_id
_entity_poly.type
_entity_poly.pdbx_seq_one_letter_code
_entity_poly.pdbx_strand_id
1 'polypeptide(L)'
;MLFFEYTDTAEEVIHVTGNVGSAVKVSCSYDEGYESYEKYLCKNDCGDSDVLVTTSESRKNKYRIHDDKTARIFTTTISDLHSADAGKYWCGVTRTGKDIYTEVELKLGEQSKLHWKLHQDSVVRYVIHFCTHYDNKINIFVGYVFV
;
A
#
# COMPACT_ATOMS: atom_id res chain seq x y z
N MET A 1 -40.26 -22.54 6.84
CA MET A 1 -39.69 -21.22 7.17
C MET A 1 -38.49 -21.48 8.07
N LEU A 2 -37.28 -21.34 7.52
CA LEU A 2 -36.06 -21.13 8.29
C LEU A 2 -35.25 -20.13 7.47
N PHE A 3 -35.17 -18.91 7.96
CA PHE A 3 -34.21 -17.91 7.49
C PHE A 3 -32.90 -18.23 8.20
N PHE A 4 -31.86 -18.56 7.45
CA PHE A 4 -30.51 -18.44 7.98
C PHE A 4 -30.06 -17.00 7.68
N GLU A 5 -30.15 -16.12 8.68
CA GLU A 5 -29.35 -14.90 8.68
C GLU A 5 -27.91 -15.32 8.97
N TYR A 6 -27.12 -15.51 7.92
CA TYR A 6 -25.68 -15.65 8.04
C TYR A 6 -25.08 -14.29 7.67
N THR A 7 -24.79 -13.47 8.67
CA THR A 7 -23.92 -12.32 8.47
C THR A 7 -22.50 -12.85 8.35
N ASP A 8 -22.07 -13.08 7.11
CA ASP A 8 -20.66 -13.23 6.78
C ASP A 8 -20.00 -11.87 6.96
N THR A 9 -19.58 -11.52 8.17
CA THR A 9 -18.65 -10.40 8.34
C THR A 9 -17.29 -10.91 7.91
N ALA A 10 -17.08 -11.04 6.60
CA ALA A 10 -15.74 -11.08 6.06
C ALA A 10 -15.07 -9.79 6.54
N GLU A 11 -14.06 -9.90 7.41
CA GLU A 11 -13.17 -8.77 7.66
C GLU A 11 -12.59 -8.37 6.30
N GLU A 12 -13.05 -7.25 5.77
CA GLU A 12 -12.67 -6.81 4.44
C GLU A 12 -11.22 -6.31 4.51
N VAL A 13 -10.29 -7.21 4.23
CA VAL A 13 -8.87 -6.88 4.07
C VAL A 13 -8.65 -6.35 2.66
N ILE A 14 -8.18 -5.13 2.56
CA ILE A 14 -7.83 -4.52 1.28
C ILE A 14 -6.43 -5.00 0.87
N HIS A 15 -6.36 -5.83 -0.16
CA HIS A 15 -5.09 -6.27 -0.71
C HIS A 15 -4.59 -5.29 -1.78
N VAL A 16 -3.38 -4.77 -1.57
CA VAL A 16 -2.76 -3.84 -2.51
C VAL A 16 -1.41 -4.41 -2.93
N THR A 17 -1.10 -4.33 -4.22
CA THR A 17 0.19 -4.78 -4.75
C THR A 17 0.91 -3.60 -5.40
N GLY A 18 2.18 -3.39 -5.04
CA GLY A 18 3.01 -2.33 -5.59
C GLY A 18 4.41 -2.82 -5.94
N ASN A 19 5.07 -2.15 -6.90
CA ASN A 19 6.45 -2.44 -7.27
C ASN A 19 7.40 -1.46 -6.59
N VAL A 20 8.61 -1.91 -6.26
CA VAL A 20 9.66 -1.06 -5.70
C VAL A 20 9.96 0.12 -6.63
N GLY A 21 10.10 1.32 -6.06
CA GLY A 21 10.32 2.58 -6.76
C GLY A 21 9.06 3.20 -7.38
N SER A 22 7.93 2.50 -7.37
CA SER A 22 6.65 3.02 -7.87
C SER A 22 5.82 3.65 -6.75
N ALA A 23 4.80 4.43 -7.14
CA ALA A 23 3.76 4.88 -6.21
C ALA A 23 2.61 3.88 -6.17
N VAL A 24 2.08 3.62 -4.97
CA VAL A 24 0.93 2.76 -4.74
C VAL A 24 -0.19 3.53 -4.07
N LYS A 25 -1.44 3.23 -4.44
CA LYS A 25 -2.64 3.86 -3.89
C LYS A 25 -3.43 2.85 -3.07
N VAL A 26 -3.86 3.26 -1.89
CA VAL A 26 -4.75 2.51 -1.00
C VAL A 26 -6.03 3.32 -0.88
N SER A 27 -7.14 2.76 -1.31
CA SER A 27 -8.46 3.42 -1.28
C SER A 27 -9.35 2.72 -0.27
N CYS A 28 -9.92 3.49 0.65
CA CYS A 28 -10.71 2.99 1.76
C CYS A 28 -12.05 3.72 1.80
N SER A 29 -13.13 2.95 1.68
CA SER A 29 -14.50 3.44 1.85
C SER A 29 -14.83 3.65 3.32
N TYR A 30 -15.81 4.51 3.59
CA TYR A 30 -16.38 4.68 4.91
C TYR A 30 -17.89 4.96 4.83
N ASP A 31 -18.59 4.68 5.93
CA ASP A 31 -20.04 4.85 6.02
C ASP A 31 -20.46 6.32 6.04
N GLU A 32 -21.70 6.57 5.66
CA GLU A 32 -22.32 7.90 5.76
C GLU A 32 -22.30 8.41 7.20
N GLY A 33 -22.08 9.71 7.35
CA GLY A 33 -21.98 10.39 8.65
C GLY A 33 -20.55 10.54 9.16
N TYR A 34 -19.56 9.93 8.49
CA TYR A 34 -18.14 10.08 8.83
C TYR A 34 -17.38 11.11 7.95
N GLU A 35 -18.04 11.85 7.07
CA GLU A 35 -17.42 12.78 6.11
C GLU A 35 -16.63 13.92 6.77
N SER A 36 -17.02 14.34 7.97
CA SER A 36 -16.33 15.40 8.73
C SER A 36 -15.21 14.87 9.64
N TYR A 37 -15.11 13.55 9.82
CA TYR A 37 -14.17 12.94 10.74
C TYR A 37 -12.79 12.80 10.10
N GLU A 38 -11.74 12.84 10.92
CA GLU A 38 -10.38 12.67 10.44
C GLU A 38 -10.17 11.25 9.87
N LYS A 39 -9.49 11.18 8.72
CA LYS A 39 -9.04 9.92 8.12
C LYS A 39 -7.53 9.84 8.22
N TYR A 40 -7.01 8.63 8.38
CA TYR A 40 -5.57 8.43 8.47
C TYR A 40 -5.14 7.06 7.95
N LEU A 41 -3.86 6.95 7.66
CA LEU A 41 -3.19 5.67 7.40
C LEU A 41 -2.15 5.46 8.49
N CYS A 42 -2.15 4.27 9.07
CA CYS A 42 -1.13 3.83 10.02
C CYS A 42 -0.56 2.47 9.63
N LYS A 43 0.62 2.14 10.17
CA LYS A 43 1.30 0.86 9.93
C LYS A 43 1.16 -0.07 11.14
N ASN A 44 1.50 -1.34 10.96
CA ASN A 44 1.61 -2.33 12.05
C ASN A 44 0.31 -2.45 12.85
N ASP A 45 0.36 -2.24 14.17
CA ASP A 45 -0.78 -2.33 15.08
C ASP A 45 -1.47 -0.97 15.32
N CYS A 46 -1.06 0.06 14.57
CA CYS A 46 -1.66 1.40 14.64
C CYS A 46 -1.54 2.07 16.01
N GLY A 47 -0.38 1.98 16.66
CA GLY A 47 -0.08 2.79 17.85
C GLY A 47 0.13 4.26 17.50
N ASP A 48 0.26 5.13 18.52
CA ASP A 48 0.40 6.59 18.32
C ASP A 48 1.57 6.97 17.39
N SER A 49 2.68 6.23 17.44
CA SER A 49 3.85 6.45 16.57
C SER A 49 3.72 5.86 15.16
N ASP A 50 2.71 5.04 14.91
CA ASP A 50 2.51 4.35 13.62
C ASP A 50 1.68 5.16 12.63
N VAL A 51 1.13 6.32 13.03
CA VAL A 51 0.35 7.19 12.15
C VAL A 51 1.24 7.86 11.11
N LEU A 52 1.03 7.50 9.85
CA LEU A 52 1.86 7.90 8.73
C LEU A 52 1.40 9.20 8.07
N VAL A 53 0.09 9.40 7.97
CA VAL A 53 -0.53 10.60 7.36
C VAL A 53 -1.98 10.72 7.83
N THR A 54 -2.48 11.94 7.99
CA THR A 54 -3.90 12.22 8.32
C THR A 54 -4.49 13.25 7.37
N THR A 55 -5.82 13.36 7.30
CA THR A 55 -6.48 14.40 6.49
C THR A 55 -6.15 15.82 6.97
N SER A 56 -5.82 15.99 8.26
CA SER A 56 -5.38 17.26 8.84
C SER A 56 -3.95 17.61 8.40
N GLU A 57 -3.07 16.62 8.32
CA GLU A 57 -1.71 16.73 7.78
C GLU A 57 -1.59 15.92 6.48
N SER A 58 -2.21 16.43 5.41
CA SER A 58 -2.45 15.67 4.17
C SER A 58 -1.22 15.15 3.42
N ARG A 59 -0.02 15.57 3.82
CA ARG A 59 1.26 15.13 3.25
C ARG A 59 2.30 15.04 4.36
N LYS A 60 2.96 13.89 4.45
CA LYS A 60 4.06 13.64 5.39
C LYS A 60 5.05 12.67 4.77
N ASN A 61 6.31 13.08 4.63
CA ASN A 61 7.34 12.32 3.93
C ASN A 61 6.88 11.86 2.53
N LYS A 62 6.88 10.55 2.27
CA LYS A 62 6.43 9.93 1.01
C LYS A 62 4.93 9.61 0.98
N TYR A 63 4.21 9.90 2.05
CA TYR A 63 2.78 9.61 2.22
C TYR A 63 1.93 10.82 1.89
N ARG A 64 0.82 10.59 1.20
CA ARG A 64 -0.21 11.60 0.89
C ARG A 64 -1.59 11.01 1.11
N ILE A 65 -2.55 11.83 1.51
CA ILE A 65 -3.95 11.42 1.67
C ILE A 65 -4.88 12.44 1.01
N HIS A 66 -5.95 11.93 0.42
CA HIS A 66 -7.03 12.71 -0.16
C HIS A 66 -8.35 12.05 0.21
N ASP A 67 -9.34 12.84 0.59
CA ASP A 67 -10.67 12.37 0.99
C ASP A 67 -11.72 12.89 0.01
N ASP A 68 -12.32 11.98 -0.76
CA ASP A 68 -13.51 12.26 -1.57
C ASP A 68 -14.75 11.98 -0.73
N LYS A 69 -15.29 13.04 -0.14
CA LYS A 69 -16.46 12.99 0.74
C LYS A 69 -17.76 12.65 0.02
N THR A 70 -17.83 12.88 -1.29
CA THR A 70 -19.02 12.57 -2.08
C THR A 70 -19.09 11.07 -2.35
N ALA A 71 -17.94 10.49 -2.72
CA ALA A 71 -17.81 9.05 -2.88
C ALA A 71 -17.69 8.29 -1.54
N ARG A 72 -17.40 9.01 -0.45
CA ARG A 72 -17.01 8.46 0.87
C ARG A 72 -15.85 7.48 0.78
N ILE A 73 -14.84 7.87 0.01
CA ILE A 73 -13.61 7.10 -0.20
C ILE A 73 -12.43 8.04 0.02
N PHE A 74 -11.59 7.71 0.99
CA PHE A 74 -10.29 8.36 1.10
C PHE A 74 -9.20 7.48 0.49
N THR A 75 -8.28 8.11 -0.24
CA THR A 75 -7.17 7.46 -0.91
C THR A 75 -5.87 7.96 -0.32
N THR A 76 -5.05 7.04 0.15
CA THR A 76 -3.66 7.31 0.53
C THR A 76 -2.72 6.86 -0.57
N THR A 77 -1.67 7.63 -0.81
CA THR A 77 -0.62 7.33 -1.77
C THR A 77 0.70 7.17 -1.04
N ILE A 78 1.34 6.03 -1.21
CA ILE A 78 2.71 5.77 -0.77
C ILE A 78 3.60 5.91 -2.00
N SER A 79 4.42 6.95 -2.01
CA SER A 79 5.35 7.22 -3.11
C SER A 79 6.67 6.49 -2.87
N ASP A 80 7.44 6.22 -3.93
CA ASP A 80 8.78 5.62 -3.82
C ASP A 80 8.79 4.36 -2.92
N LEU A 81 8.00 3.36 -3.32
CA LEU A 81 7.79 2.16 -2.52
C LEU A 81 9.10 1.39 -2.34
N HIS A 82 9.46 1.06 -1.11
CA HIS A 82 10.60 0.23 -0.75
C HIS A 82 10.14 -1.15 -0.29
N SER A 83 11.05 -2.13 -0.31
CA SER A 83 10.74 -3.48 0.14
C SER A 83 10.27 -3.53 1.61
N ALA A 84 10.85 -2.69 2.47
CA ALA A 84 10.48 -2.55 3.88
C ALA A 84 9.09 -1.92 4.10
N ASP A 85 8.47 -1.37 3.06
CA ASP A 85 7.11 -0.87 3.14
C ASP A 85 6.07 -1.98 3.03
N ALA A 86 6.42 -3.15 2.50
CA ALA A 86 5.48 -4.26 2.46
C ALA A 86 5.05 -4.68 3.87
N GLY A 87 3.79 -5.08 4.01
CA GLY A 87 3.24 -5.53 5.28
C GLY A 87 1.86 -4.95 5.56
N LYS A 88 1.54 -4.92 6.85
CA LYS A 88 0.22 -4.57 7.38
C LYS A 88 0.08 -3.07 7.63
N TYR A 89 -1.04 -2.54 7.18
CA TYR A 89 -1.48 -1.17 7.34
C TYR A 89 -2.93 -1.15 7.80
N TRP A 90 -3.38 0.00 8.29
CA TRP A 90 -4.78 0.24 8.56
C TRP A 90 -5.22 1.59 8.04
N CYS A 91 -6.39 1.57 7.42
CA CYS A 91 -7.19 2.75 7.17
C CYS A 91 -7.99 3.06 8.44
N GLY A 92 -7.75 4.23 9.02
CA GLY A 92 -8.41 4.68 10.23
C GLY A 92 -9.40 5.80 9.96
N VAL A 93 -10.55 5.73 10.61
CA VAL A 93 -11.51 6.83 10.73
C VAL A 93 -11.68 7.16 12.21
N THR A 94 -11.24 8.36 12.59
CA THR A 94 -11.37 8.83 13.97
C THR A 94 -12.85 8.88 14.33
N ARG A 95 -13.26 8.40 15.51
CA ARG A 95 -14.61 8.64 16.03
C ARG A 95 -14.62 8.78 17.55
N THR A 96 -15.72 9.26 18.11
CA THR A 96 -15.90 9.27 19.56
C THR A 96 -15.90 7.83 20.09
N GLY A 97 -14.86 7.45 20.84
CA GLY A 97 -14.68 6.08 21.36
C GLY A 97 -13.55 5.34 20.65
N LYS A 98 -13.82 4.08 20.25
CA LYS A 98 -12.85 3.25 19.52
C LYS A 98 -12.93 3.55 18.03
N ASP A 99 -11.85 3.92 17.36
CA ASP A 99 -11.85 4.20 15.92
C ASP A 99 -12.35 3.03 15.04
N ILE A 100 -12.68 3.37 13.79
CA ILE A 100 -13.00 2.38 12.75
C ILE A 100 -11.72 2.06 12.00
N TYR A 101 -11.42 0.78 11.86
CA TYR A 101 -10.24 0.29 11.17
C TYR A 101 -10.62 -0.65 10.04
N THR A 102 -10.01 -0.45 8.89
CA THR A 102 -10.02 -1.40 7.77
C THR A 102 -8.59 -1.85 7.52
N GLU A 103 -8.37 -3.16 7.57
CA GLU A 103 -7.03 -3.74 7.37
C GLU A 103 -6.62 -3.62 5.91
N VAL A 104 -5.34 -3.30 5.70
CA VAL A 104 -4.73 -3.20 4.39
C VAL A 104 -3.47 -4.06 4.38
N GLU A 105 -3.38 -4.97 3.43
CA GLU A 105 -2.18 -5.78 3.21
C GLU A 105 -1.45 -5.30 1.94
N LEU A 106 -0.27 -4.70 2.12
CA LEU A 106 0.58 -4.24 1.02
C LEU A 106 1.61 -5.31 0.65
N LYS A 107 1.48 -5.86 -0.56
CA LYS A 107 2.39 -6.86 -1.14
C LYS A 107 3.31 -6.22 -2.18
N LEU A 108 4.54 -6.71 -2.26
CA LEU A 108 5.40 -6.43 -3.40
C LEU A 108 4.93 -7.22 -4.63
N GLY A 109 4.96 -6.57 -5.79
CA GLY A 109 4.71 -7.23 -7.07
C GLY A 109 5.80 -8.23 -7.44
N GLU A 110 5.50 -9.14 -8.36
CA GLU A 110 6.36 -10.26 -8.73
C GLU A 110 7.74 -9.83 -9.24
N GLN A 111 7.82 -8.73 -10.00
CA GLN A 111 9.10 -8.21 -10.50
C GLN A 111 10.02 -7.79 -9.35
N SER A 112 9.47 -7.11 -8.35
CA SER A 112 10.21 -6.75 -7.14
C SER A 112 10.55 -7.98 -6.29
N LYS A 113 9.70 -9.02 -6.33
CA LYS A 113 10.00 -10.32 -5.70
C LYS A 113 11.18 -11.04 -6.36
N LEU A 114 11.23 -11.04 -7.70
CA LEU A 114 12.34 -11.64 -8.46
C LEU A 114 13.63 -10.87 -8.22
N HIS A 115 13.58 -9.53 -8.27
CA HIS A 115 14.73 -8.68 -7.98
C HIS A 115 15.38 -9.01 -6.62
N TRP A 116 14.60 -9.17 -5.54
CA TRP A 116 15.18 -9.54 -4.24
C TRP A 116 15.66 -10.99 -4.20
N LYS A 117 14.95 -11.95 -4.83
CA LYS A 117 15.40 -13.36 -4.87
C LYS A 117 16.80 -13.46 -5.45
N LEU A 118 17.06 -12.69 -6.52
CA LEU A 118 18.37 -12.59 -7.14
C LEU A 118 19.43 -11.96 -6.22
N HIS A 119 19.06 -10.99 -5.38
CA HIS A 119 19.99 -10.42 -4.39
C HIS A 119 20.26 -11.34 -3.19
N GLN A 120 19.33 -12.25 -2.87
CA GLN A 120 19.45 -13.16 -1.73
C GLN A 120 20.07 -14.51 -2.10
N ASP A 121 20.01 -14.90 -3.37
CA ASP A 121 20.77 -16.02 -3.92
C ASP A 121 22.26 -15.68 -3.88
N SER A 122 23.01 -16.29 -2.96
CA SER A 122 24.46 -16.06 -2.75
C SER A 122 25.34 -16.42 -3.95
N VAL A 123 24.75 -16.92 -5.04
CA VAL A 123 25.38 -17.21 -6.32
C VAL A 123 25.20 -16.09 -7.34
N VAL A 124 24.42 -15.03 -7.08
CA VAL A 124 24.30 -13.87 -7.97
C VAL A 124 24.90 -12.65 -7.27
N ARG A 125 26.05 -12.18 -7.75
CA ARG A 125 26.79 -11.07 -7.14
C ARG A 125 26.29 -9.72 -7.59
N TYR A 126 25.89 -9.60 -8.86
CA TYR A 126 25.45 -8.36 -9.46
C TYR A 126 24.31 -8.59 -10.45
N VAL A 127 23.30 -7.72 -10.39
CA VAL A 127 22.28 -7.58 -11.42
C VAL A 127 22.63 -6.33 -12.23
N ILE A 128 22.86 -6.47 -13.53
CA ILE A 128 23.24 -5.36 -14.42
C ILE A 128 22.07 -5.07 -15.34
N HIS A 129 21.58 -3.83 -15.30
CA HIS A 129 20.58 -3.33 -16.24
C HIS A 129 21.28 -2.64 -17.41
N PHE A 130 21.17 -3.22 -18.62
CA PHE A 130 21.58 -2.55 -19.85
C PHE A 130 20.36 -1.92 -20.51
N CYS A 131 20.43 -0.61 -20.74
CA CYS A 131 19.40 0.11 -21.45
C CYS A 131 19.91 0.37 -22.87
N THR A 132 19.22 -0.18 -23.89
CA THR A 132 19.52 0.15 -25.29
C THR A 132 18.37 0.94 -25.88
N HIS A 133 18.72 1.97 -26.65
CA HIS A 133 17.76 2.80 -27.36
C HIS A 133 17.81 2.42 -28.83
N TYR A 134 16.75 1.78 -29.33
CA TYR A 134 16.62 1.44 -30.75
C TYR A 134 15.22 1.82 -31.22
N ASP A 135 15.14 2.64 -32.25
CA ASP A 135 13.89 3.04 -32.91
C ASP A 135 12.83 3.64 -31.94
N ASN A 136 13.24 4.62 -31.12
CA ASN A 136 12.43 5.25 -30.07
C ASN A 136 11.81 4.28 -29.04
N LYS A 137 12.32 3.04 -28.95
CA LYS A 137 11.94 2.06 -27.94
C LYS A 137 13.07 1.87 -26.95
N ILE A 138 12.71 1.96 -25.67
CA ILE A 138 13.59 1.64 -24.54
C ILE A 138 13.55 0.12 -24.33
N ASN A 139 14.67 -0.56 -24.58
CA ASN A 139 14.80 -1.98 -24.30
C ASN A 139 15.69 -2.15 -23.05
N ILE A 140 15.14 -2.79 -22.02
CA ILE A 140 15.86 -3.09 -20.77
C ILE A 140 16.30 -4.56 -20.85
N PHE A 141 17.61 -4.79 -20.91
CA PHE A 141 18.20 -6.12 -20.80
C PHE A 141 18.71 -6.33 -19.38
N VAL A 142 18.29 -7.42 -18.76
CA VAL A 142 18.73 -7.80 -17.42
C VAL A 142 19.82 -8.86 -17.55
N GLY A 143 21.03 -8.52 -17.11
CA GLY A 143 22.16 -9.43 -17.02
C GLY A 143 22.39 -9.88 -15.58
N TYR A 144 22.75 -11.14 -15.38
CA TYR A 144 23.06 -11.73 -14.09
C TYR A 144 24.54 -12.13 -14.04
N VAL A 145 25.28 -11.64 -13.04
CA VAL A 145 26.66 -12.06 -12.79
C VAL A 145 26.66 -13.05 -11.64
N PHE A 146 27.04 -14.29 -11.94
CA PHE A 146 27.10 -15.36 -10.96
C PHE A 146 28.48 -15.41 -10.25
N VAL A 147 28.53 -15.88 -9.00
CA VAL A 147 29.76 -16.10 -8.20
C VAL A 147 30.44 -17.39 -8.61
#